data_AF-A0AA37LWH8-F1
#
_entry.id   AF-A0AA37LWH8-F1
#
_cell.length_a   1.000
_cell.length_b   1.000
_cell.length_c   1.000
_cell.angle_alpha   90.00
_cell.angle_beta   90.00
_cell.angle_gamma   90.00
#
_symmetry.space_group_name_H-M   'P 1'
#
loop_
_entity.id
_entity.type
_entity.pdbx_description
1 polymer ?
#
loop_
_entity_poly.entity_id
_entity_poly.type
_entity_poly.pdbx_seq_one_letter_code
_entity_poly.pdbx_strand_id
1 'polypeptide(L)'
;MDFLLSLSSKTKEKLAGNAQNKSVIYLGQVLSEEDTKWASEMKRTIVDKYLKHGVDGPYFSRMVETVLARDKNWIRWKSENCPSIELPAVSPELFLEAKKIAQRTTTKKRLRAMPMGSLPLGFLEDGGDETAMQKLKAEERYSLPELDSFKRKIADDDFEIDMPTDNQTKAAAIESKASKSWRALRIASKSRLALFDKIDDPEKIDAVFDEPVDVDESEVAAEEAVNNDNVPEDKRPIILSGPPGAGKATLFGLLAERRPGAFTRVPRHTTRKPQEGEVEGQHFHFVEPQAFNMLRDGDALLEFTTIDKVDYGTSRKAAEAVAEGGKVAVMYMDSEAIQQARDLGYSARSVLVLPPSTEVLEERLRNGEKGDDVVQEALTKAAPYFEAGSKLEEEFDLVLTNEELDATFKAFEGYIYGTAVAELTNGKPNGEAAEESDEAMVDVPAEEPEAPQEPQESQEPQYVQEGEMATEPTESMEVTQTTEAGETKEAQEAS
;
A
#
# COMPACT_ATOMS: atom_id res chain seq x y z
N MET A 1 -17.18 -28.40 23.36
CA MET A 1 -16.06 -28.65 24.30
C MET A 1 -16.13 -27.78 25.55
N ASP A 2 -16.26 -26.46 25.44
CA ASP A 2 -16.32 -25.57 26.62
C ASP A 2 -17.45 -25.90 27.60
N PHE A 3 -18.60 -26.35 27.12
CA PHE A 3 -19.68 -26.88 27.97
C PHE A 3 -19.24 -28.10 28.81
N LEU A 4 -18.57 -29.09 28.19
CA LEU A 4 -18.08 -30.27 28.90
C LEU A 4 -17.04 -29.90 29.96
N LEU A 5 -16.13 -28.96 29.64
CA LEU A 5 -15.14 -28.44 30.58
C LEU A 5 -15.78 -27.68 31.76
N SER A 6 -16.98 -27.10 31.57
CA SER A 6 -17.74 -26.48 32.65
C SER A 6 -18.29 -27.49 33.67
N LEU A 7 -18.41 -28.76 33.30
CA LEU A 7 -18.87 -29.85 34.17
C LEU A 7 -17.74 -30.51 34.99
N SER A 8 -16.50 -30.04 34.82
CA SER A 8 -15.35 -30.53 35.60
C SER A 8 -15.46 -30.14 37.07
N SER A 9 -14.90 -30.98 37.96
CA SER A 9 -14.88 -30.76 39.42
C SER A 9 -14.31 -29.38 39.79
N LYS A 10 -13.14 -29.03 39.24
CA LYS A 10 -12.45 -27.76 39.47
C LYS A 10 -13.26 -26.53 39.07
N THR A 11 -13.98 -26.59 37.95
CA THR A 11 -14.81 -25.45 37.50
C THR A 11 -16.07 -25.32 38.35
N LYS A 12 -16.66 -26.44 38.79
CA LYS A 12 -17.81 -26.45 39.68
C LYS A 12 -17.50 -25.88 41.07
N GLU A 13 -16.33 -26.18 41.62
CA GLU A 13 -15.87 -25.58 42.88
C GLU A 13 -15.79 -24.05 42.79
N LYS A 14 -15.28 -23.52 41.67
CA LYS A 14 -15.25 -22.07 41.42
C LYS A 14 -16.64 -21.45 41.29
N LEU A 15 -17.59 -22.18 40.70
CA LEU A 15 -18.95 -21.70 40.46
C LEU A 15 -19.83 -21.78 41.73
N ALA A 16 -19.56 -22.74 42.62
CA ALA A 16 -20.32 -22.98 43.85
C ALA A 16 -20.30 -21.79 44.82
N GLY A 17 -19.30 -20.90 44.74
CA GLY A 17 -19.22 -19.70 45.57
C GLY A 17 -20.17 -18.56 45.16
N ASN A 18 -20.58 -18.50 43.89
CA ASN A 18 -21.31 -17.35 43.32
C ASN A 18 -22.67 -17.71 42.68
N ALA A 19 -22.93 -18.98 42.41
CA ALA A 19 -24.05 -19.35 41.57
C ALA A 19 -25.32 -19.62 42.39
N GLN A 20 -26.35 -18.81 42.16
CA GLN A 20 -27.61 -18.85 42.89
C GLN A 20 -28.72 -19.59 42.10
N ASN A 21 -28.61 -19.68 40.77
CA ASN A 21 -29.63 -20.29 39.92
C ASN A 21 -29.37 -21.77 39.63
N LYS A 22 -30.08 -22.67 40.33
CA LYS A 22 -29.94 -24.13 40.17
C LYS A 22 -30.49 -24.69 38.85
N SER A 23 -31.30 -23.93 38.11
CA SER A 23 -31.91 -24.38 36.85
C SER A 23 -30.96 -24.39 35.65
N VAL A 24 -29.91 -23.57 35.71
CA VAL A 24 -28.91 -23.41 34.63
C VAL A 24 -27.62 -24.21 34.93
N ILE A 25 -27.52 -24.77 36.14
CA ILE A 25 -26.34 -25.49 36.62
C ILE A 25 -26.66 -26.98 36.65
N TYR A 26 -25.90 -27.75 35.88
CA TYR A 26 -26.01 -29.22 35.82
C TYR A 26 -25.32 -29.86 37.04
N LEU A 27 -25.87 -29.62 38.24
CA LEU A 27 -25.27 -30.02 39.52
C LEU A 27 -25.03 -31.54 39.61
N GLY A 28 -25.93 -32.35 39.07
CA GLY A 28 -25.88 -33.82 39.15
C GLY A 28 -24.94 -34.52 38.15
N GLN A 29 -24.30 -33.81 37.22
CA GLN A 29 -23.46 -34.40 36.18
C GLN A 29 -22.01 -33.93 36.35
N VAL A 30 -21.13 -34.76 36.91
CA VAL A 30 -19.71 -34.45 37.05
C VAL A 30 -18.94 -35.25 36.01
N LEU A 31 -18.10 -34.56 35.25
CA LEU A 31 -17.27 -35.18 34.22
C LEU A 31 -16.07 -35.88 34.87
N SER A 32 -15.70 -37.08 34.38
CA SER A 32 -14.53 -37.81 34.86
C SER A 32 -13.22 -37.08 34.49
N GLU A 33 -12.13 -37.33 35.22
CA GLU A 33 -10.85 -36.68 34.93
C GLU A 33 -10.31 -37.06 33.54
N GLU A 34 -10.51 -38.29 33.10
CA GLU A 34 -10.12 -38.76 31.77
C GLU A 34 -10.87 -38.01 30.66
N ASP A 35 -12.19 -37.85 30.82
CA ASP A 35 -13.03 -37.12 29.86
C ASP A 35 -12.70 -35.61 29.85
N THR A 36 -12.31 -35.04 30.99
CA THR A 36 -11.85 -33.63 31.04
C THR A 36 -10.54 -33.42 30.29
N LYS A 37 -9.63 -34.40 30.36
CA LYS A 37 -8.37 -34.38 29.62
C LYS A 37 -8.64 -34.52 28.13
N TRP A 38 -9.49 -35.47 27.74
CA TRP A 38 -9.93 -35.64 26.35
C TRP A 38 -10.59 -34.38 25.80
N ALA A 39 -11.52 -33.77 26.54
CA ALA A 39 -12.21 -32.55 26.09
C ALA A 39 -11.24 -31.36 25.93
N SER A 40 -10.21 -31.27 26.77
CA SER A 40 -9.17 -30.24 26.69
C SER A 40 -8.25 -30.45 25.50
N GLU A 41 -7.81 -31.69 25.26
CA GLU A 41 -6.96 -32.07 24.14
C GLU A 41 -7.70 -31.92 22.79
N MET A 42 -8.96 -32.34 22.75
CA MET A 42 -9.81 -32.16 21.57
C MET A 42 -10.05 -30.69 21.27
N LYS A 43 -10.26 -29.84 22.29
CA LYS A 43 -10.36 -28.39 22.11
C LYS A 43 -9.09 -27.81 21.50
N ARG A 44 -7.91 -28.19 22.00
CA ARG A 44 -6.62 -27.75 21.44
C ARG A 44 -6.46 -28.20 20.00
N THR A 45 -6.80 -29.45 19.71
CA THR A 45 -6.74 -30.01 18.36
C THR A 45 -7.65 -29.24 17.39
N ILE A 46 -8.87 -28.89 17.80
CA ILE A 46 -9.80 -28.09 16.98
C ILE A 46 -9.24 -26.68 16.71
N VAL A 47 -8.72 -26.02 17.74
CA VAL A 47 -8.18 -24.65 17.61
C VAL A 47 -6.93 -24.65 16.74
N ASP A 48 -5.96 -25.51 17.02
CA ASP A 48 -4.63 -25.45 16.39
C ASP A 48 -4.59 -26.13 15.01
N LYS A 49 -5.37 -27.20 14.77
CA LYS A 49 -5.35 -27.90 13.47
C LYS A 49 -6.43 -27.45 12.50
N TYR A 50 -7.59 -26.98 12.98
CA TYR A 50 -8.73 -26.67 12.11
C TYR A 50 -9.01 -25.17 12.03
N LEU A 51 -9.13 -24.49 13.18
CA LEU A 51 -9.53 -23.07 13.18
C LEU A 51 -8.40 -22.13 12.77
N LYS A 52 -7.16 -22.43 13.18
CA LYS A 52 -5.97 -21.63 12.83
C LYS A 52 -5.34 -22.00 11.47
N HIS A 53 -5.98 -22.87 10.69
CA HIS A 53 -5.44 -23.27 9.40
C HIS A 53 -5.63 -22.17 8.34
N GLY A 54 -4.57 -21.84 7.59
CA GLY A 54 -4.59 -20.83 6.54
C GLY A 54 -4.16 -19.43 7.00
N VAL A 55 -4.06 -18.49 6.05
CA VAL A 55 -3.57 -17.12 6.29
C VAL A 55 -4.51 -16.33 7.21
N ASP A 56 -5.83 -16.51 7.04
CA ASP A 56 -6.86 -15.86 7.87
C ASP A 56 -7.29 -16.67 9.10
N GLY A 57 -6.79 -17.89 9.26
CA GLY A 57 -7.17 -18.82 10.33
C GLY A 57 -7.01 -18.24 11.75
N PRO A 58 -5.88 -17.60 12.09
CA PRO A 58 -5.71 -16.95 13.40
C PRO A 58 -6.77 -15.88 13.69
N TYR A 59 -7.16 -15.08 12.70
CA TYR A 59 -8.19 -14.05 12.84
C TYR A 59 -9.57 -14.66 13.04
N PHE A 60 -9.91 -15.70 12.29
CA PHE A 60 -11.15 -16.44 12.45
C PHE A 60 -11.23 -17.12 13.83
N SER A 61 -10.13 -17.75 14.29
CA SER A 61 -10.04 -18.32 15.63
C SER A 61 -10.29 -17.28 16.72
N ARG A 62 -9.71 -16.08 16.57
CA ARG A 62 -9.96 -14.96 17.50
C ARG A 62 -11.43 -14.53 17.51
N MET A 63 -12.06 -14.43 16.34
CA MET A 63 -13.50 -14.13 16.26
C MET A 63 -14.33 -15.20 16.99
N VAL A 64 -14.08 -16.48 16.74
CA VAL A 64 -14.77 -17.59 17.41
C VAL A 64 -14.58 -17.53 18.93
N GLU A 65 -13.37 -17.23 19.41
CA GLU A 65 -13.10 -17.06 20.84
C GLU A 65 -13.87 -15.90 21.45
N THR A 66 -14.02 -14.76 20.75
CA THR A 66 -14.82 -13.63 21.25
C THR A 66 -16.30 -13.97 21.39
N VAL A 67 -16.86 -14.73 20.43
CA VAL A 67 -18.25 -15.20 20.49
C VAL A 67 -18.44 -16.16 21.67
N LEU A 68 -17.53 -17.13 21.82
CA LEU A 68 -17.57 -18.09 22.95
C LEU A 68 -17.39 -17.40 24.31
N ALA A 69 -16.58 -16.34 24.39
CA ALA A 69 -16.43 -15.55 25.61
C ALA A 69 -17.73 -14.82 25.97
N ARG A 70 -18.44 -14.26 24.98
CA ARG A 70 -19.76 -13.66 25.17
C ARG A 70 -20.77 -14.67 25.71
N ASP A 71 -20.81 -15.88 25.14
CA ASP A 71 -21.70 -16.94 25.60
C ASP A 71 -21.40 -17.40 27.03
N LYS A 72 -20.11 -17.51 27.40
CA LYS A 72 -19.71 -17.83 28.78
C LYS A 72 -20.18 -16.76 29.76
N ASN A 73 -20.03 -15.49 29.41
CA ASN A 73 -20.49 -14.38 30.24
C ASN A 73 -22.02 -14.39 30.37
N TRP A 74 -22.74 -14.74 29.30
CA TRP A 74 -24.20 -14.87 29.32
C TRP A 74 -24.68 -16.02 30.23
N ILE A 75 -24.02 -17.19 30.16
CA ILE A 75 -24.31 -18.33 31.04
C ILE A 75 -24.01 -17.96 32.49
N ARG A 76 -22.89 -17.28 32.75
CA ARG A 76 -22.53 -16.79 34.09
C ARG A 76 -23.58 -15.83 34.63
N TRP A 77 -23.99 -14.84 33.84
CA TRP A 77 -25.03 -13.88 34.22
C TRP A 77 -26.34 -14.58 34.61
N LYS A 78 -26.77 -15.61 33.84
CA LYS A 78 -27.93 -16.43 34.18
C LYS A 78 -27.73 -17.28 35.44
N SER A 79 -26.53 -17.79 35.68
CA SER A 79 -26.19 -18.56 36.88
C SER A 79 -26.21 -17.71 38.15
N GLU A 80 -25.96 -16.41 38.02
CA GLU A 80 -25.99 -15.39 39.08
C GLU A 80 -27.40 -14.77 39.28
N ASN A 81 -28.47 -15.42 38.78
CA ASN A 81 -29.86 -14.93 38.82
C ASN A 81 -30.12 -13.63 38.01
N CYS A 82 -29.43 -13.46 36.88
CA CYS A 82 -29.66 -12.33 35.97
C CYS A 82 -29.55 -10.97 36.69
N PRO A 83 -28.39 -10.63 37.28
CA PRO A 83 -28.22 -9.35 37.97
C PRO A 83 -28.53 -8.18 37.03
N SER A 84 -29.04 -7.07 37.58
CA SER A 84 -29.34 -5.89 36.77
C SER A 84 -28.11 -5.43 35.99
N ILE A 85 -28.29 -5.04 34.73
CA ILE A 85 -27.24 -4.48 33.87
C ILE A 85 -27.01 -2.99 34.20
N GLU A 86 -27.81 -2.43 35.09
CA GLU A 86 -27.68 -1.05 35.54
C GLU A 86 -26.39 -0.86 36.34
N LEU A 87 -25.54 0.06 35.87
CA LEU A 87 -24.41 0.53 36.64
C LEU A 87 -24.95 1.42 37.77
N PRO A 88 -24.66 1.12 39.05
CA PRO A 88 -25.04 2.01 40.13
C PRO A 88 -24.34 3.36 39.95
N ALA A 89 -24.99 4.43 40.42
CA ALA A 89 -24.38 5.76 40.41
C ALA A 89 -23.02 5.71 41.14
N VAL A 90 -21.98 6.23 40.47
CA VAL A 90 -20.63 6.29 41.04
C VAL A 90 -20.67 7.13 42.31
N SER A 91 -20.08 6.63 43.40
CA SER A 91 -20.04 7.40 44.64
C SER A 91 -19.23 8.70 44.46
N PRO A 92 -19.62 9.81 45.10
CA PRO A 92 -18.89 11.07 45.00
C PRO A 92 -17.40 10.94 45.39
N GLU A 93 -17.10 10.05 46.34
CA GLU A 93 -15.74 9.77 46.80
C GLU A 93 -14.87 9.15 45.71
N LEU A 94 -15.39 8.13 45.02
CA LEU A 94 -14.69 7.42 43.95
C LEU A 94 -14.47 8.34 42.74
N PHE A 95 -15.46 9.19 42.43
CA PHE A 95 -15.32 10.22 41.41
C PHE A 95 -14.21 11.23 41.75
N LEU A 96 -14.14 11.71 43.00
CA LEU A 96 -13.11 12.65 43.44
C LEU A 96 -11.72 12.01 43.45
N GLU A 97 -11.62 10.73 43.82
CA GLU A 97 -10.38 9.98 43.76
C GLU A 97 -9.90 9.78 42.31
N ALA A 98 -10.78 9.30 41.43
CA ALA A 98 -10.50 9.17 40.00
C ALA A 98 -10.09 10.51 39.38
N LYS A 99 -10.77 11.60 39.73
CA LYS A 99 -10.41 12.96 39.30
C LYS A 99 -9.01 13.35 39.77
N LYS A 100 -8.65 13.09 41.03
CA LYS A 100 -7.31 13.36 41.57
C LYS A 100 -6.24 12.51 40.87
N ILE A 101 -6.53 11.24 40.59
CA ILE A 101 -5.63 10.34 39.87
C ILE A 101 -5.42 10.87 38.44
N ALA A 102 -6.51 11.13 37.71
CA ALA A 102 -6.44 11.69 36.36
C ALA A 102 -5.69 13.02 36.34
N GLN A 103 -5.92 13.91 37.30
CA GLN A 103 -5.16 15.14 37.45
C GLN A 103 -3.68 14.87 37.67
N ARG A 104 -3.29 13.99 38.61
CA ARG A 104 -1.88 13.64 38.84
C ARG A 104 -1.21 13.05 37.61
N THR A 105 -1.91 12.21 36.85
CA THR A 105 -1.38 11.55 35.65
C THR A 105 -1.27 12.50 34.47
N THR A 106 -2.21 13.45 34.33
CA THR A 106 -2.24 14.40 33.21
C THR A 106 -1.50 15.71 33.46
N THR A 107 -1.31 16.10 34.73
CA THR A 107 -0.37 17.17 35.08
C THR A 107 1.02 16.68 34.75
N LYS A 108 1.54 17.11 33.60
CA LYS A 108 2.91 16.84 33.15
C LYS A 108 3.87 17.12 34.32
N LYS A 109 4.44 16.05 34.89
CA LYS A 109 5.61 16.17 35.78
C LYS A 109 6.71 16.82 34.96
N ARG A 110 6.96 18.10 35.24
CA ARG A 110 7.92 18.99 34.57
C ARG A 110 7.62 19.24 33.09
N LEU A 111 7.27 20.48 32.77
CA LEU A 111 7.75 21.05 31.52
C LEU A 111 9.27 20.85 31.52
N ARG A 112 9.84 20.23 30.48
CA ARG A 112 11.29 20.19 30.36
C ARG A 112 11.77 21.65 30.42
N ALA A 113 12.81 21.93 31.20
CA ALA A 113 13.39 23.27 31.24
C ALA A 113 13.77 23.77 29.83
N MET A 114 14.00 22.83 28.91
CA MET A 114 14.26 23.09 27.50
C MET A 114 13.38 22.21 26.61
N PRO A 115 12.66 22.78 25.63
CA PRO A 115 11.93 22.00 24.63
C PRO A 115 12.90 21.12 23.81
N MET A 116 12.40 19.97 23.35
CA MET A 116 13.16 19.04 22.51
C MET A 116 13.72 19.75 21.27
N GLY A 117 15.03 19.66 21.05
CA GLY A 117 15.71 20.32 19.93
C GLY A 117 16.18 21.75 20.20
N SER A 118 15.93 22.31 21.39
CA SER A 118 16.52 23.59 21.81
C SER A 118 17.80 23.38 22.61
N LEU A 119 18.81 24.24 22.39
CA LEU A 119 20.04 24.23 23.19
C LEU A 119 19.86 25.07 24.47
N PRO A 120 20.54 24.69 25.58
CA PRO A 120 20.79 25.62 26.67
C PRO A 120 21.50 26.86 26.15
N LEU A 121 20.86 28.03 26.18
CA LEU A 121 21.52 29.29 25.79
C LEU A 121 22.50 29.81 26.85
N GLY A 122 22.78 29.04 27.91
CA GLY A 122 23.77 29.40 28.94
C GLY A 122 25.19 29.58 28.39
N PHE A 123 25.54 28.95 27.26
CA PHE A 123 26.84 29.18 26.62
C PHE A 123 26.98 30.59 26.00
N LEU A 124 25.88 31.36 25.88
CA LEU A 124 25.92 32.78 25.50
C LEU A 124 26.31 33.69 26.67
N GLU A 125 26.28 33.20 27.91
CA GLU A 125 26.81 33.95 29.07
C GLU A 125 28.34 33.85 29.17
N ASP A 126 28.93 32.77 28.65
CA ASP A 126 30.38 32.60 28.59
C ASP A 126 30.95 33.44 27.42
N GLY A 127 31.68 34.52 27.74
CA GLY A 127 32.13 35.58 26.82
C GLY A 127 33.14 35.20 25.71
N GLY A 128 33.01 34.02 25.11
CA GLY A 128 33.77 33.56 23.94
C GLY A 128 32.90 33.49 22.69
N ASP A 129 32.44 34.65 22.21
CA ASP A 129 31.38 34.81 21.19
C ASP A 129 31.57 34.00 19.89
N GLU A 130 32.80 33.87 19.36
CA GLU A 130 33.01 33.17 18.08
C GLU A 130 32.93 31.65 18.20
N THR A 131 33.56 31.07 19.22
CA THR A 131 33.54 29.62 19.45
C THR A 131 32.16 29.13 19.90
N ALA A 132 31.44 29.97 20.65
CA ALA A 132 30.06 29.77 21.04
C ALA A 132 29.11 29.72 19.83
N MET A 133 29.28 30.64 18.87
CA MET A 133 28.47 30.71 17.66
C MET A 133 28.79 29.59 16.66
N GLN A 134 30.05 29.12 16.60
CA GLN A 134 30.43 27.98 15.75
C GLN A 134 29.77 26.67 16.20
N LYS A 135 29.54 26.45 17.50
CA LYS A 135 28.76 25.32 18.01
C LYS A 135 27.31 25.32 17.53
N LEU A 136 26.80 26.46 17.06
CA LEU A 136 25.46 26.52 16.47
C LEU A 136 25.38 25.97 15.05
N LYS A 137 26.52 25.92 14.36
CA LYS A 137 26.65 25.43 12.98
C LYS A 137 26.92 23.92 12.89
N ALA A 138 27.00 23.23 14.02
CA ALA A 138 27.27 21.79 14.03
C ALA A 138 26.21 21.04 13.21
N GLU A 139 26.68 20.16 12.32
CA GLU A 139 25.85 19.35 11.42
C GLU A 139 24.80 18.55 12.18
N GLU A 140 25.15 18.06 13.38
CA GLU A 140 24.28 17.30 14.30
C GLU A 140 22.96 17.98 14.68
N ARG A 141 22.81 19.30 14.44
CA ARG A 141 21.56 20.04 14.71
C ARG A 141 20.51 19.92 13.62
N TYR A 142 20.95 19.79 12.37
CA TYR A 142 20.05 19.77 11.22
C TYR A 142 20.12 18.45 10.46
N SER A 143 21.17 17.65 10.65
CA SER A 143 21.23 16.28 10.18
C SER A 143 20.51 15.34 11.16
N LEU A 144 19.79 14.38 10.59
CA LEU A 144 19.24 13.30 11.38
C LEU A 144 20.37 12.33 11.74
N PRO A 145 20.45 11.83 12.99
CA PRO A 145 21.44 10.82 13.35
C PRO A 145 21.24 9.55 12.51
N GLU A 146 22.33 8.88 12.16
CA GLU A 146 22.27 7.60 11.46
C GLU A 146 21.54 6.54 12.29
N LEU A 147 20.85 5.64 11.59
CA LEU A 147 20.06 4.57 12.20
C LEU A 147 20.94 3.67 13.09
N ASP A 148 22.14 3.32 12.63
CA ASP A 148 23.09 2.45 13.36
C ASP A 148 23.58 3.06 14.67
N SER A 149 23.55 4.40 14.79
CA SER A 149 23.89 5.08 16.04
C SER A 149 22.93 4.72 17.18
N PHE A 150 21.68 4.36 16.86
CA PHE A 150 20.69 3.91 17.84
C PHE A 150 20.87 2.44 18.22
N LYS A 151 21.38 1.59 17.31
CA LYS A 151 21.62 0.16 17.59
C LYS A 151 22.54 -0.03 18.79
N ARG A 152 23.68 0.68 18.82
CA ARG A 152 24.64 0.64 19.93
C ARG A 152 24.01 1.17 21.23
N LYS A 153 23.31 2.31 21.16
CA LYS A 153 22.69 2.95 22.33
C LYS A 153 21.55 2.15 22.94
N ILE A 154 20.88 1.30 22.16
CA ILE A 154 19.84 0.38 22.63
C ILE A 154 20.49 -0.83 23.30
N ALA A 155 21.55 -1.39 22.70
CA ALA A 155 22.32 -2.47 23.31
C ALA A 155 22.93 -2.07 24.67
N ASP A 156 23.41 -0.83 24.80
CA ASP A 156 23.89 -0.30 26.08
C ASP A 156 22.77 -0.25 27.15
N ASP A 157 21.57 0.21 26.78
CA ASP A 157 20.42 0.24 27.69
C ASP A 157 19.94 -1.18 28.04
N ASP A 158 20.00 -2.11 27.09
CA ASP A 158 19.70 -3.53 27.33
C ASP A 158 20.68 -4.14 28.34
N PHE A 159 21.96 -3.82 28.23
CA PHE A 159 22.96 -4.22 29.21
C PHE A 159 22.68 -3.62 30.60
N GLU A 160 22.27 -2.35 30.69
CA GLU A 160 21.88 -1.71 31.96
C GLU A 160 20.60 -2.32 32.57
N ILE A 161 19.66 -2.77 31.74
CA ILE A 161 18.43 -3.44 32.18
C ILE A 161 18.75 -4.82 32.77
N ASP A 162 19.73 -5.52 32.21
CA ASP A 162 20.16 -6.87 32.61
C ASP A 162 21.16 -6.85 33.78
N MET A 163 21.88 -5.74 33.99
CA MET A 163 22.81 -5.55 35.11
C MET A 163 22.34 -4.46 36.12
N PRO A 164 21.11 -4.56 36.67
CA PRO A 164 20.56 -3.49 37.49
C PRO A 164 21.19 -3.45 38.90
N THR A 165 21.71 -2.29 39.28
CA THR A 165 22.15 -2.00 40.66
C THR A 165 21.00 -1.55 41.56
N ASP A 166 19.94 -0.93 41.02
CA ASP A 166 18.76 -0.44 41.75
C ASP A 166 17.47 -0.47 40.88
N ASN A 167 16.29 -0.48 41.49
CA ASN A 167 15.01 -0.50 40.77
C ASN A 167 14.73 0.82 40.02
N GLN A 168 15.26 1.94 40.52
CA GLN A 168 15.12 3.24 39.87
C GLN A 168 15.97 3.34 38.60
N THR A 169 17.19 2.81 38.62
CA THR A 169 18.09 2.81 37.45
C THR A 169 17.54 1.89 36.36
N LYS A 170 16.99 0.73 36.73
CA LYS A 170 16.28 -0.14 35.81
C LYS A 170 15.10 0.54 35.12
N ALA A 171 14.26 1.25 35.87
CA ALA A 171 13.12 1.99 35.30
C ALA A 171 13.58 3.09 34.33
N ALA A 172 14.65 3.82 34.66
CA ALA A 172 15.23 4.83 33.79
C ALA A 172 15.81 4.24 32.50
N ALA A 173 16.49 3.09 32.58
CA ALA A 173 17.03 2.38 31.42
C ALA A 173 15.91 1.88 30.48
N ILE A 174 14.80 1.37 31.03
CA ILE A 174 13.61 0.97 30.24
C ILE A 174 13.01 2.18 29.49
N GLU A 175 12.84 3.32 30.17
CA GLU A 175 12.32 4.54 29.54
C GLU A 175 13.27 5.08 28.46
N SER A 176 14.58 5.00 28.70
CA SER A 176 15.62 5.38 27.74
C SER A 176 15.58 4.48 26.50
N LYS A 177 15.55 3.15 26.70
CA LYS A 177 15.43 2.15 25.63
C LYS A 177 14.21 2.46 24.76
N ALA A 178 13.03 2.61 25.38
CA ALA A 178 11.80 2.90 24.65
C ALA A 178 11.94 4.20 23.83
N SER A 179 12.46 5.29 24.41
CA SER A 179 12.66 6.55 23.69
C SER A 179 13.61 6.40 22.50
N LYS A 180 14.71 5.63 22.63
CA LYS A 180 15.68 5.40 21.55
C LYS A 180 15.09 4.52 20.45
N SER A 181 14.38 3.45 20.79
CA SER A 181 13.68 2.57 19.85
C SER A 181 12.65 3.34 19.02
N TRP A 182 11.85 4.22 19.65
CA TRP A 182 10.88 5.06 18.92
C TRP A 182 11.54 6.06 17.95
N ARG A 183 12.74 6.56 18.27
CA ARG A 183 13.49 7.44 17.36
C ARG A 183 14.08 6.67 16.18
N ALA A 184 14.63 5.48 16.43
CA ALA A 184 15.13 4.60 15.39
C ALA A 184 14.02 4.23 14.40
N LEU A 185 12.85 3.80 14.90
CA LEU A 185 11.69 3.49 14.06
C LEU A 185 11.22 4.70 13.25
N ARG A 186 11.20 5.91 13.81
CA ARG A 186 10.79 7.11 13.08
C ARG A 186 11.77 7.52 11.96
N ILE A 187 13.05 7.19 12.11
CA ILE A 187 14.04 7.41 11.06
C ILE A 187 13.88 6.34 9.99
N ALA A 188 13.75 5.07 10.39
CA ALA A 188 13.55 3.94 9.49
C ALA A 188 12.25 4.02 8.69
N SER A 189 11.18 4.62 9.22
CA SER A 189 9.92 4.77 8.48
C SER A 189 10.05 5.62 7.21
N LYS A 190 11.12 6.42 7.08
CA LYS A 190 11.37 7.23 5.88
C LYS A 190 12.05 6.44 4.75
N SER A 191 12.82 5.40 5.08
CA SER A 191 13.69 4.71 4.11
C SER A 191 13.44 3.20 4.02
N ARG A 192 12.93 2.56 5.08
CA ARG A 192 12.85 1.10 5.25
C ARG A 192 11.47 0.64 5.73
N LEU A 193 10.40 1.11 5.07
CA LEU A 193 9.02 0.81 5.48
C LEU A 193 8.69 -0.68 5.36
N ALA A 194 9.25 -1.38 4.37
CA ALA A 194 9.03 -2.81 4.14
C ALA A 194 9.52 -3.73 5.29
N LEU A 195 10.45 -3.25 6.14
CA LEU A 195 10.96 -4.03 7.27
C LEU A 195 10.01 -4.01 8.48
N PHE A 196 9.01 -3.11 8.50
CA PHE A 196 8.08 -3.00 9.62
C PHE A 196 7.14 -4.20 9.73
N ASP A 197 6.84 -4.85 8.62
CA ASP A 197 6.03 -6.08 8.60
C ASP A 197 6.73 -7.26 9.26
N LYS A 198 8.06 -7.19 9.44
CA LYS A 198 8.86 -8.23 10.11
C LYS A 198 8.96 -8.01 11.62
N ILE A 199 8.41 -6.90 12.15
CA ILE A 199 8.48 -6.55 13.58
C ILE A 199 7.19 -6.98 14.26
N ASP A 200 7.18 -8.20 14.80
CA ASP A 200 6.05 -8.72 15.57
C ASP A 200 6.07 -8.28 17.05
N ASP A 201 7.26 -7.97 17.58
CA ASP A 201 7.49 -7.65 18.99
C ASP A 201 7.96 -6.19 19.17
N PRO A 202 7.21 -5.33 19.90
CA PRO A 202 7.61 -3.94 20.14
C PRO A 202 8.89 -3.80 20.98
N GLU A 203 9.33 -4.85 21.68
CA GLU A 203 10.56 -4.83 22.49
C GLU A 203 11.82 -5.22 21.69
N LYS A 204 11.66 -5.81 20.50
CA LYS A 204 12.75 -6.30 19.63
C LYS A 204 12.64 -5.70 18.23
N ILE A 205 13.45 -4.66 17.98
CA ILE A 205 13.45 -3.91 16.72
C ILE A 205 14.67 -4.19 15.85
N ASP A 206 15.36 -5.31 16.08
CA ASP A 206 16.64 -5.64 15.42
C ASP A 206 16.52 -5.69 13.89
N ALA A 207 15.37 -6.16 13.38
CA ALA A 207 15.06 -6.26 11.96
C ALA A 207 15.12 -4.91 11.21
N VAL A 208 15.02 -3.78 11.91
CA VAL A 208 15.12 -2.44 11.31
C VAL A 208 16.57 -2.07 10.98
N PHE A 209 17.52 -2.63 11.71
CA PHE A 209 18.95 -2.36 11.59
C PHE A 209 19.67 -3.32 10.64
N ASP A 210 19.01 -4.36 10.16
CA ASP A 210 19.59 -5.25 9.16
C ASP A 210 19.60 -4.53 7.81
N GLU A 211 20.76 -4.56 7.15
CA GLU A 211 20.84 -4.17 5.74
C GLU A 211 19.99 -5.17 4.94
N PRO A 212 19.22 -4.72 3.94
CA PRO A 212 18.58 -5.66 3.04
C PRO A 212 19.68 -6.51 2.42
N VAL A 213 19.68 -7.80 2.74
CA VAL A 213 20.38 -8.78 1.92
C VAL A 213 19.57 -8.82 0.64
N ASP A 214 20.14 -8.31 -0.44
CA ASP A 214 19.61 -8.47 -1.78
C ASP A 214 19.60 -9.96 -2.11
N VAL A 215 18.51 -10.63 -1.74
CA VAL A 215 18.22 -11.98 -2.19
C VAL A 215 17.74 -11.83 -3.63
N ASP A 216 18.69 -12.04 -4.53
CA ASP A 216 18.54 -12.28 -5.96
C ASP A 216 17.78 -11.19 -6.74
N GLU A 217 18.41 -10.02 -6.86
CA GLU A 217 18.12 -9.01 -7.90
C GLU A 217 18.59 -9.44 -9.32
N SER A 218 19.12 -10.66 -9.50
CA SER A 218 19.61 -11.10 -10.81
C SER A 218 18.51 -11.46 -11.82
N GLU A 219 17.22 -11.47 -11.44
CA GLU A 219 16.13 -11.82 -12.38
C GLU A 219 15.02 -10.76 -12.54
N VAL A 220 15.05 -9.62 -11.82
CA VAL A 220 13.97 -8.61 -11.92
C VAL A 220 14.46 -7.18 -12.20
N ALA A 221 15.76 -6.91 -12.18
CA ALA A 221 16.32 -5.59 -12.47
C ALA A 221 16.50 -5.35 -13.98
N ALA A 222 15.36 -5.30 -14.69
CA ALA A 222 15.20 -4.47 -15.88
C ALA A 222 14.17 -3.37 -15.59
N GLU A 223 14.30 -2.69 -14.44
CA GLU A 223 13.63 -1.40 -14.26
C GLU A 223 14.44 -0.37 -15.05
N GLU A 224 14.05 -0.20 -16.31
CA GLU A 224 14.44 0.96 -17.09
C GLU A 224 14.07 2.22 -16.31
N ALA A 225 15.08 3.06 -16.06
CA ALA A 225 14.89 4.41 -15.56
C ALA A 225 13.74 5.07 -16.34
N VAL A 226 12.69 5.48 -15.62
CA VAL A 226 11.54 6.18 -16.22
C VAL A 226 12.09 7.47 -16.83
N ASN A 227 12.34 7.45 -18.13
CA ASN A 227 12.63 8.65 -18.90
C ASN A 227 11.37 9.51 -18.84
N ASN A 228 11.42 10.62 -18.09
CA ASN A 228 10.27 11.52 -17.90
C ASN A 228 9.69 12.04 -19.23
N ASP A 229 10.49 12.01 -20.31
CA ASP A 229 10.08 12.39 -21.67
C ASP A 229 9.06 11.42 -22.30
N ASN A 230 8.91 10.21 -21.77
CA ASN A 230 7.97 9.21 -22.31
C ASN A 230 6.58 9.28 -21.69
N VAL A 231 6.35 10.06 -20.63
CA VAL A 231 5.03 10.13 -19.99
C VAL A 231 4.22 11.29 -20.62
N PRO A 232 2.99 11.05 -21.12
CA PRO A 232 2.18 12.11 -21.70
C PRO A 232 1.73 13.14 -20.65
N GLU A 233 1.44 14.37 -21.09
CA GLU A 233 0.92 15.44 -20.23
C GLU A 233 -0.45 15.06 -19.63
N ASP A 234 -1.34 14.50 -20.45
CA ASP A 234 -2.60 13.93 -19.97
C ASP A 234 -2.36 12.53 -19.40
N LYS A 235 -2.39 12.44 -18.07
CA LYS A 235 -2.22 11.20 -17.31
C LYS A 235 -3.53 10.45 -17.02
N ARG A 236 -4.67 10.91 -17.57
CA ARG A 236 -5.94 10.19 -17.40
C ARG A 236 -5.80 8.76 -17.93
N PRO A 237 -6.39 7.76 -17.26
CA PRO A 237 -6.40 6.37 -17.71
C PRO A 237 -6.92 6.24 -19.14
N ILE A 238 -6.42 5.25 -19.88
CA ILE A 238 -6.85 4.95 -21.24
C ILE A 238 -7.63 3.64 -21.23
N ILE A 239 -8.84 3.66 -21.78
CA ILE A 239 -9.68 2.48 -21.96
C ILE A 239 -9.72 2.12 -23.44
N LEU A 240 -9.20 0.95 -23.79
CA LEU A 240 -9.24 0.38 -25.12
C LEU A 240 -10.44 -0.56 -25.25
N SER A 241 -11.39 -0.20 -26.12
CA SER A 241 -12.61 -0.97 -26.39
C SER A 241 -12.65 -1.48 -27.84
N GLY A 242 -13.55 -2.43 -28.10
CA GLY A 242 -13.78 -3.03 -29.40
C GLY A 242 -13.86 -4.55 -29.35
N PRO A 243 -14.21 -5.21 -30.45
CA PRO A 243 -14.38 -6.66 -30.48
C PRO A 243 -13.06 -7.42 -30.24
N PRO A 244 -13.11 -8.65 -29.70
CA PRO A 244 -11.94 -9.52 -29.61
C PRO A 244 -11.39 -9.78 -31.01
N GLY A 245 -10.08 -9.58 -31.22
CA GLY A 245 -9.45 -9.67 -32.55
C GLY A 245 -9.26 -8.33 -33.27
N ALA A 246 -9.77 -7.22 -32.74
CA ALA A 246 -9.56 -5.89 -33.31
C ALA A 246 -8.12 -5.35 -33.23
N GLY A 247 -7.23 -5.99 -32.46
CA GLY A 247 -5.81 -5.59 -32.34
C GLY A 247 -5.46 -4.75 -31.11
N LYS A 248 -6.37 -4.63 -30.12
CA LYS A 248 -6.14 -3.87 -28.87
C LYS A 248 -4.84 -4.26 -28.13
N ALA A 249 -4.61 -5.56 -27.95
CA ALA A 249 -3.43 -6.07 -27.28
C ALA A 249 -2.14 -5.77 -28.06
N THR A 250 -2.21 -5.84 -29.40
CA THR A 250 -1.10 -5.51 -30.29
C THR A 250 -0.76 -4.02 -30.23
N LEU A 251 -1.76 -3.14 -30.21
CA LEU A 251 -1.55 -1.69 -30.05
C LEU A 251 -0.92 -1.35 -28.70
N PHE A 252 -1.37 -1.98 -27.62
CA PHE A 252 -0.75 -1.81 -26.30
C PHE A 252 0.70 -2.34 -26.28
N GLY A 253 0.96 -3.49 -26.90
CA GLY A 253 2.30 -4.06 -27.01
C GLY A 253 3.27 -3.09 -27.70
N LEU A 254 2.86 -2.52 -28.83
CA LEU A 254 3.63 -1.50 -29.54
C LEU A 254 3.83 -0.22 -28.70
N LEU A 255 2.83 0.16 -27.91
CA LEU A 255 2.92 1.33 -27.03
C LEU A 255 3.94 1.11 -25.92
N ALA A 256 3.90 -0.08 -25.30
CA ALA A 256 4.84 -0.46 -24.25
C ALA A 256 6.28 -0.60 -24.79
N GLU A 257 6.45 -1.08 -26.02
CA GLU A 257 7.76 -1.20 -26.68
C GLU A 257 8.34 0.17 -27.06
N ARG A 258 7.54 1.05 -27.66
CA ARG A 258 8.02 2.38 -28.12
C ARG A 258 8.16 3.39 -26.99
N ARG A 259 7.41 3.23 -25.90
CA ARG A 259 7.36 4.14 -24.75
C ARG A 259 7.54 3.36 -23.45
N PRO A 260 8.72 2.77 -23.23
CA PRO A 260 8.93 1.93 -22.08
C PRO A 260 8.84 2.75 -20.78
N GLY A 261 8.28 2.12 -19.75
CA GLY A 261 8.08 2.74 -18.44
C GLY A 261 6.90 3.71 -18.33
N ALA A 262 6.26 4.14 -19.42
CA ALA A 262 5.20 5.16 -19.38
C ALA A 262 3.79 4.62 -19.16
N PHE A 263 3.50 3.41 -19.65
CA PHE A 263 2.16 2.81 -19.61
C PHE A 263 2.19 1.49 -18.87
N THR A 264 1.09 1.13 -18.21
CA THR A 264 0.95 -0.17 -17.56
C THR A 264 -0.48 -0.67 -17.72
N ARG A 265 -0.62 -1.94 -18.13
CA ARG A 265 -1.92 -2.59 -18.22
C ARG A 265 -2.41 -2.92 -16.82
N VAL A 266 -3.63 -2.51 -16.50
CA VAL A 266 -4.26 -2.85 -15.22
C VAL A 266 -4.76 -4.30 -15.28
N PRO A 267 -4.28 -5.20 -14.41
CA PRO A 267 -4.81 -6.56 -14.29
C PRO A 267 -6.22 -6.55 -13.71
N ARG A 268 -7.11 -7.38 -14.27
CA ARG A 268 -8.49 -7.53 -13.77
C ARG A 268 -8.55 -8.56 -12.64
N HIS A 269 -9.53 -8.46 -11.78
CA HIS A 269 -9.86 -9.47 -10.78
C HIS A 269 -10.70 -10.58 -11.44
N THR A 270 -10.50 -11.83 -11.02
CA THR A 270 -11.31 -12.95 -11.47
C THR A 270 -11.54 -13.97 -10.35
N THR A 271 -12.70 -14.63 -10.38
CA THR A 271 -13.04 -15.73 -9.45
C THR A 271 -12.62 -17.11 -9.94
N ARG A 272 -12.09 -17.20 -11.16
CA ARG A 272 -11.49 -18.42 -11.71
C ARG A 272 -10.13 -18.68 -11.05
N LYS A 273 -9.71 -19.95 -10.99
CA LYS A 273 -8.36 -20.34 -10.57
C LYS A 273 -7.32 -20.06 -11.67
N PRO A 274 -6.07 -19.69 -11.31
CA PRO A 274 -5.00 -19.52 -12.28
C PRO A 274 -4.79 -20.79 -13.11
N GLN A 275 -4.58 -20.62 -14.41
CA GLN A 275 -4.15 -21.67 -15.34
C GLN A 275 -2.62 -21.79 -15.37
N GLU A 276 -2.11 -22.88 -15.93
CA GLU A 276 -0.67 -23.10 -16.07
C GLU A 276 -0.03 -21.97 -16.90
N GLY A 277 0.97 -21.30 -16.33
CA GLY A 277 1.64 -20.14 -16.93
C GLY A 277 1.03 -18.78 -16.59
N GLU A 278 -0.14 -18.71 -15.95
CA GLU A 278 -0.69 -17.44 -15.46
C GLU A 278 -0.05 -17.03 -14.12
N VAL A 279 0.29 -15.75 -14.00
CA VAL A 279 0.96 -15.16 -12.82
C VAL A 279 0.01 -14.16 -12.13
N GLU A 280 -0.15 -14.32 -10.81
CA GLU A 280 -0.92 -13.43 -9.93
C GLU A 280 -0.40 -11.98 -10.03
N GLY A 281 -1.31 -11.02 -10.17
CA GLY A 281 -0.98 -9.60 -10.26
C GLY A 281 -0.41 -9.14 -11.61
N GLN A 282 -0.01 -10.07 -12.49
CA GLN A 282 0.42 -9.74 -13.86
C GLN A 282 -0.68 -10.00 -14.88
N HIS A 283 -1.33 -11.17 -14.80
CA HIS A 283 -2.38 -11.58 -15.72
C HIS A 283 -3.74 -11.15 -15.20
N PHE A 284 -4.06 -11.61 -13.99
CA PHE A 284 -5.26 -11.31 -13.22
C PHE A 284 -4.92 -11.25 -11.73
N HIS A 285 -5.83 -10.66 -10.95
CA HIS A 285 -5.92 -10.88 -9.51
C HIS A 285 -6.88 -12.02 -9.25
N PHE A 286 -6.36 -13.18 -8.88
CA PHE A 286 -7.16 -14.38 -8.62
C PHE A 286 -7.72 -14.30 -7.20
N VAL A 287 -9.02 -14.02 -7.10
CA VAL A 287 -9.72 -13.80 -5.81
C VAL A 287 -10.79 -14.85 -5.58
N GLU A 288 -11.08 -15.15 -4.31
CA GLU A 288 -12.22 -16.01 -3.99
C GLU A 288 -13.55 -15.30 -4.30
N PRO A 289 -14.63 -16.05 -4.64
CA PRO A 289 -15.94 -15.47 -4.92
C PRO A 289 -16.47 -14.55 -3.81
N GLN A 290 -16.15 -14.86 -2.54
CA GLN A 290 -16.55 -14.04 -1.39
C GLN A 290 -15.85 -12.68 -1.40
N ALA A 291 -14.54 -12.66 -1.65
CA ALA A 291 -13.76 -11.43 -1.76
C ALA A 291 -14.20 -10.60 -2.97
N PHE A 292 -14.51 -11.23 -4.10
CA PHE A 292 -15.05 -10.54 -5.28
C PHE A 292 -16.40 -9.87 -4.97
N ASN A 293 -17.31 -10.58 -4.29
CA ASN A 293 -18.59 -10.01 -3.86
C ASN A 293 -18.40 -8.80 -2.95
N MET A 294 -17.42 -8.83 -2.03
CA MET A 294 -17.11 -7.66 -1.20
C MET A 294 -16.61 -6.46 -2.02
N LEU A 295 -15.78 -6.69 -3.04
CA LEU A 295 -15.32 -5.63 -3.95
C LEU A 295 -16.48 -5.03 -4.74
N ARG A 296 -17.37 -5.88 -5.26
CA ARG A 296 -18.56 -5.45 -6.00
C ARG A 296 -19.52 -4.68 -5.12
N ASP A 297 -19.90 -5.23 -3.97
CA ASP A 297 -20.91 -4.66 -3.08
C ASP A 297 -20.40 -3.40 -2.34
N GLY A 298 -19.08 -3.17 -2.33
CA GLY A 298 -18.43 -1.98 -1.78
C GLY A 298 -18.12 -0.88 -2.80
N ASP A 299 -18.66 -0.95 -4.03
CA ASP A 299 -18.40 -0.01 -5.14
C ASP A 299 -16.89 0.19 -5.44
N ALA A 300 -16.07 -0.85 -5.20
CA ALA A 300 -14.63 -0.81 -5.39
C ALA A 300 -14.19 -1.18 -6.82
N LEU A 301 -15.12 -1.70 -7.63
CA LEU A 301 -14.92 -2.07 -9.03
C LEU A 301 -15.41 -0.96 -9.97
N LEU A 302 -14.61 -0.62 -10.98
CA LEU A 302 -14.99 0.29 -12.07
C LEU A 302 -15.96 -0.38 -13.05
N GLU A 303 -15.77 -1.68 -13.26
CA GLU A 303 -16.64 -2.54 -14.06
C GLU A 303 -16.63 -3.94 -13.48
N PHE A 304 -17.73 -4.66 -13.69
CA PHE A 304 -17.77 -6.10 -13.51
C PHE A 304 -18.68 -6.77 -14.53
N THR A 305 -18.36 -8.02 -14.84
CA THR A 305 -19.17 -8.90 -15.70
C THR A 305 -19.03 -10.36 -15.27
N THR A 306 -20.05 -11.16 -15.54
CA THR A 306 -20.04 -12.60 -15.26
C THR A 306 -20.15 -13.37 -16.56
N ILE A 307 -19.12 -14.15 -16.90
CA ILE A 307 -19.06 -14.99 -18.10
C ILE A 307 -18.94 -16.45 -17.63
N ASP A 308 -19.86 -17.31 -18.04
CA ASP A 308 -19.87 -18.74 -17.69
C ASP A 308 -19.74 -19.02 -16.17
N LYS A 309 -20.40 -18.20 -15.34
CA LYS A 309 -20.35 -18.25 -13.86
C LYS A 309 -18.97 -17.91 -13.26
N VAL A 310 -18.08 -17.34 -14.07
CA VAL A 310 -16.85 -16.72 -13.60
C VAL A 310 -17.04 -15.22 -13.63
N ASP A 311 -16.72 -14.58 -12.51
CA ASP A 311 -16.79 -13.13 -12.39
C ASP A 311 -15.45 -12.52 -12.78
N TYR A 312 -15.53 -11.40 -13.47
CA TYR A 312 -14.40 -10.55 -13.84
C TYR A 312 -14.73 -9.11 -13.46
N GLY A 313 -13.73 -8.36 -13.06
CA GLY A 313 -13.91 -6.93 -12.83
C GLY A 313 -12.61 -6.17 -12.67
N THR A 314 -12.63 -4.87 -12.92
CA THR A 314 -11.46 -4.01 -12.80
C THR A 314 -11.60 -3.16 -11.54
N SER A 315 -10.65 -3.26 -10.61
CA SER A 315 -10.75 -2.46 -9.37
C SER A 315 -10.24 -1.04 -9.59
N ARG A 316 -10.92 -0.07 -8.98
CA ARG A 316 -10.49 1.34 -8.99
C ARG A 316 -9.10 1.48 -8.38
N LYS A 317 -8.87 0.81 -7.25
CA LYS A 317 -7.58 0.81 -6.54
C LYS A 317 -6.43 0.31 -7.40
N ALA A 318 -6.64 -0.71 -8.25
CA ALA A 318 -5.59 -1.21 -9.14
C ALA A 318 -5.22 -0.17 -10.22
N ALA A 319 -6.21 0.56 -10.73
CA ALA A 319 -5.94 1.64 -11.69
C ALA A 319 -5.26 2.85 -11.03
N GLU A 320 -5.67 3.21 -9.80
CA GLU A 320 -5.06 4.29 -9.02
C GLU A 320 -3.61 3.97 -8.64
N ALA A 321 -3.30 2.72 -8.27
CA ALA A 321 -1.93 2.30 -7.95
C ALA A 321 -0.95 2.50 -9.13
N VAL A 322 -1.42 2.31 -10.37
CA VAL A 322 -0.61 2.58 -11.57
C VAL A 322 -0.35 4.07 -11.72
N ALA A 323 -1.37 4.91 -11.48
CA ALA A 323 -1.26 6.36 -11.55
C ALA A 323 -0.33 6.92 -10.46
N GLU A 324 -0.41 6.39 -9.22
CA GLU A 324 0.49 6.72 -8.12
C GLU A 324 1.94 6.35 -8.42
N GLY A 325 2.17 5.28 -9.19
CA GLY A 325 3.48 4.90 -9.71
C GLY A 325 4.02 5.81 -10.83
N GLY A 326 3.31 6.88 -11.17
CA GLY A 326 3.73 7.85 -12.20
C GLY A 326 3.48 7.40 -13.64
N LYS A 327 2.81 6.26 -13.85
CA LYS A 327 2.51 5.66 -15.15
C LYS A 327 1.04 5.88 -15.54
N VAL A 328 0.73 5.74 -16.82
CA VAL A 328 -0.66 5.81 -17.30
C VAL A 328 -1.29 4.42 -17.31
N ALA A 329 -2.42 4.28 -16.62
CA ALA A 329 -3.20 3.06 -16.56
C ALA A 329 -3.90 2.77 -17.90
N VAL A 330 -3.69 1.58 -18.44
CA VAL A 330 -4.38 1.09 -19.66
C VAL A 330 -5.30 -0.08 -19.31
N MET A 331 -6.55 -0.01 -19.73
CA MET A 331 -7.58 -1.01 -19.42
C MET A 331 -8.29 -1.49 -20.69
N TYR A 332 -8.75 -2.74 -20.70
CA TYR A 332 -9.63 -3.27 -21.73
C TYR A 332 -11.03 -3.40 -21.18
N MET A 333 -11.99 -2.67 -21.75
CA MET A 333 -13.39 -2.69 -21.35
C MET A 333 -14.26 -2.68 -22.61
N ASP A 334 -15.43 -3.27 -22.55
CA ASP A 334 -16.46 -3.12 -23.57
C ASP A 334 -17.28 -1.83 -23.35
N SER A 335 -18.22 -1.53 -24.24
CA SER A 335 -19.07 -0.33 -24.13
C SER A 335 -19.90 -0.32 -22.84
N GLU A 336 -20.44 -1.47 -22.44
CA GLU A 336 -21.20 -1.59 -21.18
C GLU A 336 -20.34 -1.31 -19.95
N ALA A 337 -19.12 -1.87 -19.90
CA ALA A 337 -18.17 -1.60 -18.83
C ALA A 337 -17.69 -0.15 -18.79
N ILE A 338 -17.54 0.50 -19.95
CA ILE A 338 -17.23 1.95 -20.02
C ILE A 338 -18.38 2.76 -19.41
N GLN A 339 -19.63 2.40 -19.71
CA GLN A 339 -20.78 3.07 -19.12
C GLN A 339 -20.81 2.88 -17.59
N GLN A 340 -20.53 1.68 -17.08
CA GLN A 340 -20.40 1.44 -15.63
C GLN A 340 -19.34 2.35 -14.99
N ALA A 341 -18.17 2.46 -15.62
CA ALA A 341 -17.10 3.33 -15.12
C ALA A 341 -17.50 4.82 -15.14
N ARG A 342 -18.25 5.26 -16.17
CA ARG A 342 -18.79 6.62 -16.28
C ARG A 342 -19.84 6.92 -15.22
N ASP A 343 -20.75 5.99 -14.96
CA ASP A 343 -21.79 6.12 -13.94
C ASP A 343 -21.16 6.27 -12.54
N LEU A 344 -20.00 5.67 -12.31
CA LEU A 344 -19.17 5.83 -11.11
C LEU A 344 -18.29 7.10 -11.12
N GLY A 345 -18.48 8.00 -12.08
CA GLY A 345 -17.75 9.26 -12.21
C GLY A 345 -16.26 9.10 -12.52
N TYR A 346 -15.84 7.96 -13.09
CA TYR A 346 -14.45 7.72 -13.41
C TYR A 346 -14.06 8.40 -14.73
N SER A 347 -13.20 9.42 -14.67
CA SER A 347 -12.72 10.13 -15.85
C SER A 347 -11.58 9.36 -16.51
N ALA A 348 -11.84 8.80 -17.70
CA ALA A 348 -10.86 8.10 -18.52
C ALA A 348 -11.02 8.46 -19.99
N ARG A 349 -9.94 8.34 -20.76
CA ARG A 349 -9.92 8.48 -22.22
C ARG A 349 -10.35 7.17 -22.85
N SER A 350 -11.46 7.20 -23.57
CA SER A 350 -12.09 6.04 -24.21
C SER A 350 -11.71 5.98 -25.69
N VAL A 351 -11.11 4.86 -26.11
CA VAL A 351 -10.64 4.64 -27.49
C VAL A 351 -11.26 3.34 -28.03
N LEU A 352 -12.03 3.46 -29.10
CA LEU A 352 -12.63 2.34 -29.81
C LEU A 352 -11.71 1.89 -30.95
N VAL A 353 -11.39 0.59 -30.98
CA VAL A 353 -10.61 -0.02 -32.06
C VAL A 353 -11.49 -1.01 -32.82
N LEU A 354 -11.72 -0.73 -34.10
CA LEU A 354 -12.53 -1.56 -35.00
C LEU A 354 -11.66 -2.22 -36.07
N PRO A 355 -11.95 -3.46 -36.46
CA PRO A 355 -11.45 -4.00 -37.72
C PRO A 355 -12.16 -3.34 -38.91
N PRO A 356 -11.56 -3.34 -40.12
CA PRO A 356 -12.14 -2.68 -41.29
C PRO A 356 -13.42 -3.35 -41.79
N SER A 357 -13.56 -4.66 -41.58
CA SER A 357 -14.78 -5.39 -41.88
C SER A 357 -14.92 -6.63 -40.99
N THR A 358 -16.13 -7.18 -40.97
CA THR A 358 -16.46 -8.44 -40.28
C THR A 358 -15.67 -9.62 -40.83
N GLU A 359 -15.41 -9.65 -42.14
CA GLU A 359 -14.67 -10.73 -42.81
C GLU A 359 -13.20 -10.73 -42.37
N VAL A 360 -12.58 -9.54 -42.29
CA VAL A 360 -11.20 -9.39 -41.81
C VAL A 360 -11.09 -9.78 -40.34
N LEU A 361 -12.12 -9.49 -39.54
CA LEU A 361 -12.17 -9.94 -38.15
C LEU A 361 -12.24 -11.47 -38.04
N GLU A 362 -13.09 -12.11 -38.84
CA GLU A 362 -13.18 -13.57 -38.88
C GLU A 362 -11.83 -14.20 -39.28
N GLU A 363 -11.19 -13.68 -40.33
CA GLU A 363 -9.88 -14.15 -40.77
C GLU A 363 -8.82 -14.02 -39.66
N ARG A 364 -8.76 -12.87 -38.98
CA ARG A 364 -7.83 -12.65 -37.84
C ARG A 364 -8.10 -13.62 -36.69
N LEU A 365 -9.36 -13.90 -36.38
CA LEU A 365 -9.74 -14.82 -35.32
C LEU A 365 -9.38 -16.28 -35.65
N ARG A 366 -9.59 -16.69 -36.91
CA ARG A 366 -9.22 -18.04 -37.41
C ARG A 366 -7.72 -18.25 -37.48
N ASN A 367 -6.96 -17.22 -37.86
CA ASN A 367 -5.50 -17.26 -37.89
C ASN A 367 -4.86 -17.36 -36.50
N GLY A 368 -5.60 -17.02 -35.43
CA GLY A 368 -5.17 -17.17 -34.04
C GLY A 368 -5.43 -18.56 -33.43
N GLU A 369 -5.63 -19.59 -34.27
CA GLU A 369 -5.89 -20.99 -33.86
C GLU A 369 -7.09 -21.16 -32.91
N LYS A 370 -8.08 -20.25 -32.99
CA LYS A 370 -9.30 -20.34 -32.17
C LYS A 370 -10.28 -21.34 -32.78
N GLY A 371 -10.92 -22.14 -31.93
CA GLY A 371 -11.97 -23.08 -32.34
C GLY A 371 -13.18 -22.36 -32.95
N ASP A 372 -13.91 -23.05 -33.83
CA ASP A 372 -15.00 -22.47 -34.63
C ASP A 372 -16.11 -21.83 -33.75
N ASP A 373 -16.43 -22.48 -32.62
CA ASP A 373 -17.42 -21.97 -31.65
C ASP A 373 -16.99 -20.61 -31.05
N VAL A 374 -15.69 -20.44 -30.75
CA VAL A 374 -15.13 -19.21 -30.19
C VAL A 374 -15.14 -18.08 -31.23
N VAL A 375 -14.90 -18.42 -32.49
CA VAL A 375 -14.97 -17.46 -33.61
C VAL A 375 -16.40 -16.96 -33.78
N GLN A 376 -17.38 -17.86 -33.78
CA GLN A 376 -18.79 -17.48 -33.91
C GLN A 376 -19.29 -16.61 -32.73
N GLU A 377 -18.89 -16.93 -31.49
CA GLU A 377 -19.22 -16.11 -30.33
C GLU A 377 -18.59 -14.71 -30.44
N ALA A 378 -17.33 -14.63 -30.87
CA ALA A 378 -16.63 -13.37 -31.08
C ALA A 378 -17.27 -12.51 -32.18
N LEU A 379 -17.71 -13.12 -33.29
CA LEU A 379 -18.43 -12.42 -34.36
C LEU A 379 -19.81 -11.93 -33.88
N THR A 380 -20.50 -12.72 -33.07
CA THR A 380 -21.78 -12.31 -32.47
C THR A 380 -21.59 -11.08 -31.57
N LYS A 381 -20.52 -11.06 -30.76
CA LYS A 381 -20.15 -9.88 -29.95
C LYS A 381 -19.68 -8.69 -30.79
N ALA A 382 -19.20 -8.92 -32.01
CA ALA A 382 -18.76 -7.87 -32.92
C ALA A 382 -19.92 -7.25 -33.71
N ALA A 383 -21.04 -7.94 -33.89
CA ALA A 383 -22.17 -7.48 -34.69
C ALA A 383 -22.66 -6.06 -34.35
N PRO A 384 -22.83 -5.67 -33.06
CA PRO A 384 -23.29 -4.31 -32.70
C PRO A 384 -22.36 -3.19 -33.16
N TYR A 385 -21.06 -3.48 -33.37
CA TYR A 385 -20.08 -2.50 -33.84
C TYR A 385 -20.21 -2.22 -35.35
N PHE A 386 -20.88 -3.09 -36.11
CA PHE A 386 -21.02 -2.99 -37.57
C PHE A 386 -22.47 -2.73 -38.01
N GLU A 387 -23.42 -2.61 -37.08
CA GLU A 387 -24.81 -2.32 -37.40
C GLU A 387 -24.98 -0.90 -37.96
N ALA A 388 -25.68 -0.80 -39.09
CA ALA A 388 -25.96 0.48 -39.73
C ALA A 388 -26.84 1.36 -38.82
N GLY A 389 -26.32 2.53 -38.43
CA GLY A 389 -27.00 3.46 -37.51
C GLY A 389 -26.64 3.27 -36.04
N SER A 390 -25.67 2.42 -35.73
CA SER A 390 -25.02 2.36 -34.41
C SER A 390 -24.47 3.73 -34.02
N LYS A 391 -24.86 4.22 -32.84
CA LYS A 391 -24.32 5.46 -32.24
C LYS A 391 -23.13 5.20 -31.32
N LEU A 392 -22.61 3.97 -31.33
CA LEU A 392 -21.57 3.56 -30.40
C LEU A 392 -20.31 4.41 -30.57
N GLU A 393 -20.02 4.87 -31.80
CA GLU A 393 -18.89 5.76 -32.09
C GLU A 393 -18.97 7.12 -31.36
N GLU A 394 -20.19 7.66 -31.14
CA GLU A 394 -20.40 8.93 -30.42
C GLU A 394 -20.06 8.81 -28.92
N GLU A 395 -19.97 7.58 -28.40
CA GLU A 395 -19.65 7.33 -27.00
C GLU A 395 -18.14 7.30 -26.73
N PHE A 396 -17.26 7.38 -27.73
CA PHE A 396 -15.81 7.32 -27.55
C PHE A 396 -15.12 8.63 -27.87
N ASP A 397 -14.01 8.91 -27.19
CA ASP A 397 -13.20 10.10 -27.47
C ASP A 397 -12.39 9.95 -28.77
N LEU A 398 -12.07 8.71 -29.16
CA LEU A 398 -11.38 8.38 -30.40
C LEU A 398 -11.89 7.05 -30.97
N VAL A 399 -12.13 7.01 -32.28
CA VAL A 399 -12.46 5.80 -33.04
C VAL A 399 -11.34 5.52 -34.04
N LEU A 400 -10.82 4.30 -34.05
CA LEU A 400 -9.72 3.85 -34.90
C LEU A 400 -10.14 2.61 -35.71
N THR A 401 -10.02 2.70 -37.04
CA THR A 401 -10.18 1.55 -37.93
C THR A 401 -8.82 0.92 -38.22
N ASN A 402 -8.60 -0.28 -37.71
CA ASN A 402 -7.33 -1.01 -37.80
C ASN A 402 -7.18 -1.75 -39.14
N GLU A 403 -6.97 -0.97 -40.21
CA GLU A 403 -6.57 -1.46 -41.54
C GLU A 403 -5.08 -1.81 -41.56
N GLU A 404 -4.23 -0.82 -41.29
CA GLU A 404 -2.77 -0.95 -41.21
C GLU A 404 -2.31 -0.64 -39.78
N LEU A 405 -1.57 -1.58 -39.18
CA LEU A 405 -1.17 -1.52 -37.77
C LEU A 405 -0.32 -0.28 -37.45
N ASP A 406 0.65 0.05 -38.30
CA ASP A 406 1.56 1.18 -38.06
C ASP A 406 0.86 2.54 -38.19
N ALA A 407 -0.05 2.68 -39.16
CA ALA A 407 -0.84 3.90 -39.32
C ALA A 407 -1.80 4.09 -38.13
N THR A 408 -2.47 3.01 -37.73
CA THR A 408 -3.39 2.99 -36.57
C THR A 408 -2.64 3.35 -35.29
N PHE A 409 -1.43 2.79 -35.10
CA PHE A 409 -0.60 3.09 -33.95
C PHE A 409 -0.16 4.55 -33.91
N LYS A 410 0.24 5.15 -35.04
CA LYS A 410 0.62 6.57 -35.09
C LYS A 410 -0.55 7.49 -34.72
N ALA A 411 -1.76 7.17 -35.17
CA ALA A 411 -2.95 7.93 -34.79
C ALA A 411 -3.26 7.78 -33.29
N PHE A 412 -3.13 6.56 -32.75
CA PHE A 412 -3.29 6.29 -31.32
C PHE A 412 -2.25 7.02 -30.47
N GLU A 413 -0.97 6.96 -30.83
CA GLU A 413 0.11 7.69 -30.15
C GLU A 413 -0.12 9.20 -30.26
N GLY A 414 -0.52 9.70 -31.43
CA GLY A 414 -0.81 11.12 -31.62
C GLY A 414 -1.89 11.66 -30.69
N TYR A 415 -2.98 10.90 -30.52
CA TYR A 415 -4.05 11.23 -29.57
C TYR A 415 -3.57 11.22 -28.10
N ILE A 416 -2.71 10.28 -27.72
CA ILE A 416 -2.22 10.17 -26.34
C ILE A 416 -1.35 11.37 -25.94
N TYR A 417 -0.48 11.83 -26.85
CA TYR A 417 0.49 12.92 -26.60
C TYR A 417 0.03 14.29 -27.12
N GLY A 418 -1.16 14.39 -27.71
CA GLY A 418 -1.69 15.66 -28.20
C GLY A 418 -1.02 16.21 -29.48
N THR A 419 -0.22 15.39 -30.18
CA THR A 419 0.31 15.75 -31.50
C THR A 419 -0.77 15.54 -32.56
N ALA A 420 -1.06 16.58 -33.36
CA ALA A 420 -2.15 16.62 -34.35
C ALA A 420 -2.40 15.28 -35.05
N VAL A 421 -3.56 14.68 -34.76
CA VAL A 421 -4.03 13.46 -35.41
C VAL A 421 -4.38 13.83 -36.85
N ALA A 422 -3.62 13.32 -37.82
CA ALA A 422 -4.04 13.36 -39.22
C ALA A 422 -5.34 12.54 -39.34
N GLU A 423 -6.43 13.19 -39.75
CA GLU A 423 -7.75 12.60 -39.91
C GLU A 423 -7.69 11.28 -40.68
N LEU A 424 -7.83 10.16 -39.96
CA LEU A 424 -8.15 8.85 -40.51
C LEU A 424 -9.63 8.56 -40.22
N THR A 425 -10.51 9.39 -40.77
CA THR A 425 -11.95 9.12 -40.83
C THR A 425 -12.46 9.45 -42.23
N ASN A 426 -12.78 8.43 -43.02
CA ASN A 426 -13.63 8.59 -44.19
C ASN A 426 -15.05 8.95 -43.72
N GLY A 427 -15.41 10.24 -43.72
CA GLY A 427 -16.80 10.63 -43.44
C GLY A 427 -17.05 12.10 -43.06
N LYS A 428 -16.89 13.01 -44.03
CA LYS A 428 -17.40 14.40 -44.15
C LYS A 428 -17.38 15.37 -42.94
N PRO A 429 -16.93 16.62 -43.17
CA PRO A 429 -17.00 17.69 -42.18
C PRO A 429 -18.43 18.25 -42.11
N ASN A 430 -18.99 18.37 -40.91
CA ASN A 430 -20.09 19.30 -40.69
C ASN A 430 -19.48 20.64 -40.29
N GLY A 431 -19.49 21.57 -41.24
CA GLY A 431 -19.23 22.97 -40.96
C GLY A 431 -20.42 23.58 -40.24
N GLU A 432 -20.13 24.50 -39.34
CA GLU A 432 -20.97 25.67 -39.14
C GLU A 432 -20.05 26.89 -39.16
N ALA A 433 -20.03 27.52 -40.33
CA ALA A 433 -19.57 28.88 -40.49
C ALA A 433 -20.58 29.81 -39.83
N ALA A 434 -20.04 30.86 -39.23
CA ALA A 434 -20.76 32.01 -38.73
C ALA A 434 -21.71 32.61 -39.79
N GLU A 435 -22.94 32.90 -39.38
CA GLU A 435 -23.72 34.01 -39.92
C GLU A 435 -24.20 34.90 -38.76
N GLU A 436 -23.87 36.19 -38.88
CA GLU A 436 -24.32 37.31 -38.05
C GLU A 436 -25.84 37.55 -38.20
N SER A 437 -26.48 38.03 -37.13
CA SER A 437 -27.41 39.17 -37.22
C SER A 437 -27.73 39.80 -35.85
N ASP A 438 -27.48 41.11 -35.81
CA ASP A 438 -28.15 42.23 -35.12
C ASP A 438 -28.33 42.33 -33.60
N GLU A 439 -27.62 43.35 -33.09
CA GLU A 439 -28.03 44.47 -32.21
C GLU A 439 -28.53 44.23 -30.77
N ALA A 440 -27.71 44.65 -29.79
CA ALA A 440 -28.08 45.74 -28.88
C ALA A 440 -26.86 46.32 -28.14
N MET A 441 -26.67 47.64 -28.29
CA MET A 441 -25.72 48.52 -27.61
C MET A 441 -25.80 48.46 -26.07
N VAL A 442 -24.65 48.58 -25.37
CA VAL A 442 -24.37 49.61 -24.33
C VAL A 442 -22.85 49.88 -24.22
N ASP A 443 -22.48 51.17 -24.26
CA ASP A 443 -21.18 51.85 -24.12
C ASP A 443 -20.28 51.43 -22.92
N VAL A 444 -18.96 51.11 -23.10
CA VAL A 444 -17.71 51.94 -23.00
C VAL A 444 -17.20 52.21 -21.56
N PRO A 445 -15.88 52.42 -21.23
CA PRO A 445 -14.58 52.21 -21.93
C PRO A 445 -13.62 51.22 -21.20
N ALA A 446 -12.65 50.52 -21.81
CA ALA A 446 -11.44 50.89 -22.58
C ALA A 446 -10.23 51.36 -21.73
N GLU A 447 -9.21 50.51 -21.62
CA GLU A 447 -7.81 50.86 -21.34
C GLU A 447 -6.92 50.02 -22.29
N GLU A 448 -6.10 50.70 -23.10
CA GLU A 448 -5.16 50.13 -24.08
C GLU A 448 -3.82 49.76 -23.44
N PRO A 449 -3.02 48.85 -24.06
CA PRO A 449 -1.70 48.45 -23.59
C PRO A 449 -0.55 49.20 -24.30
N GLU A 450 0.51 49.53 -23.57
CA GLU A 450 1.80 49.96 -24.13
C GLU A 450 2.82 48.80 -24.15
N ALA A 451 3.57 48.73 -25.25
CA ALA A 451 4.75 47.88 -25.46
C ALA A 451 6.03 48.77 -25.53
N PRO A 452 7.21 48.26 -25.93
CA PRO A 452 8.35 47.93 -25.06
C PRO A 452 9.59 48.84 -25.28
N GLN A 453 10.60 48.75 -24.40
CA GLN A 453 11.95 49.27 -24.68
C GLN A 453 13.06 48.30 -24.17
N GLU A 454 13.97 47.95 -25.08
CA GLU A 454 15.29 47.32 -24.84
C GLU A 454 16.40 48.41 -24.63
N PRO A 455 17.72 48.16 -24.80
CA PRO A 455 18.67 47.67 -23.78
C PRO A 455 19.94 48.55 -23.66
N GLN A 456 20.82 48.33 -22.68
CA GLN A 456 22.24 48.78 -22.71
C GLN A 456 23.13 47.74 -21.98
N GLU A 457 23.99 47.00 -22.70
CA GLU A 457 25.43 47.25 -22.95
C GLU A 457 26.30 47.17 -21.68
N SER A 458 27.02 46.06 -21.46
CA SER A 458 28.37 45.71 -21.96
C SER A 458 29.52 46.27 -21.10
N GLN A 459 30.36 45.37 -20.55
CA GLN A 459 31.84 45.42 -20.60
C GLN A 459 32.47 44.29 -19.76
N GLU A 460 33.08 43.32 -20.46
CA GLU A 460 34.24 42.51 -20.05
C GLU A 460 35.55 43.33 -20.22
N PRO A 461 36.81 42.81 -20.08
CA PRO A 461 37.37 41.62 -19.38
C PRO A 461 38.67 41.96 -18.56
N GLN A 462 39.44 40.93 -18.19
CA GLN A 462 40.91 40.86 -17.90
C GLN A 462 41.31 40.78 -16.40
N TYR A 463 42.29 39.99 -15.92
CA TYR A 463 43.34 39.15 -16.54
C TYR A 463 43.92 38.13 -15.53
N VAL A 464 44.34 36.98 -16.07
CA VAL A 464 45.43 36.00 -15.80
C VAL A 464 46.52 36.30 -14.73
N GLN A 465 46.87 35.31 -13.88
CA GLN A 465 48.19 34.61 -13.75
C GLN A 465 48.26 33.74 -12.46
N GLU A 466 48.49 32.41 -12.57
CA GLU A 466 49.76 31.67 -12.30
C GLU A 466 50.21 31.75 -10.82
N GLY A 467 50.59 30.71 -10.08
CA GLY A 467 50.99 29.31 -10.29
C GLY A 467 51.66 28.80 -8.99
N GLU A 468 52.19 27.57 -9.02
CA GLU A 468 52.95 26.83 -7.96
C GLU A 468 52.11 26.01 -6.97
N MET A 469 52.04 24.67 -7.04
CA MET A 469 53.03 23.57 -6.91
C MET A 469 53.42 23.19 -5.47
N ALA A 470 53.47 21.85 -5.29
CA ALA A 470 54.09 21.05 -4.22
C ALA A 470 53.24 20.84 -2.95
N THR A 471 53.13 19.66 -2.33
CA THR A 471 53.74 18.33 -2.50
C THR A 471 53.03 17.38 -1.53
N GLU A 472 52.93 16.09 -1.88
CA GLU A 472 52.60 14.99 -0.98
C GLU A 472 53.58 14.90 0.21
N PRO A 473 53.22 14.12 1.25
CA PRO A 473 54.14 13.05 1.58
C PRO A 473 53.46 11.69 1.77
N THR A 474 54.06 10.71 1.10
CA THR A 474 54.13 9.30 1.46
C THR A 474 54.81 9.08 2.81
N GLU A 475 54.29 8.17 3.63
CA GLU A 475 55.15 7.38 4.52
C GLU A 475 54.55 5.97 4.71
N SER A 476 55.43 4.98 4.65
CA SER A 476 55.15 3.55 4.54
C SER A 476 55.86 2.77 5.65
N MET A 477 55.24 1.67 6.06
CA MET A 477 55.81 0.43 6.62
C MET A 477 56.35 0.40 8.07
N GLU A 478 55.73 -0.49 8.86
CA GLU A 478 56.34 -1.54 9.72
C GLU A 478 55.18 -2.54 10.03
N VAL A 479 55.11 -3.77 9.52
CA VAL A 479 55.85 -5.01 9.78
C VAL A 479 56.02 -5.35 11.26
N THR A 480 55.12 -6.19 11.79
CA THR A 480 55.47 -7.29 12.71
C THR A 480 54.47 -8.44 12.59
N GLN A 481 54.96 -9.60 12.13
CA GLN A 481 54.37 -10.93 12.32
C GLN A 481 54.81 -11.52 13.68
N THR A 482 54.25 -12.70 13.98
CA THR A 482 54.57 -13.68 15.06
C THR A 482 53.70 -13.52 16.31
N THR A 483 53.04 -14.53 16.89
CA THR A 483 53.21 -16.00 16.88
C THR A 483 51.89 -16.72 17.23
N GLU A 484 51.80 -17.97 16.76
CA GLU A 484 50.89 -19.05 17.19
C GLU A 484 51.01 -19.44 18.67
N ALA A 485 49.89 -19.82 19.29
CA ALA A 485 49.68 -20.87 20.30
C ALA A 485 48.15 -20.96 20.52
N GLY A 486 47.43 -22.09 20.42
CA GLY A 486 47.78 -23.47 20.78
C GLY A 486 47.28 -23.76 22.19
N GLU A 487 46.42 -24.80 22.33
CA GLU A 487 45.85 -25.43 23.56
C GLU A 487 44.51 -24.87 24.07
N THR A 488 43.35 -25.51 23.82
CA THR A 488 42.75 -26.71 24.46
C THR A 488 42.71 -26.69 26.00
N LYS A 489 41.50 -26.65 26.59
CA LYS A 489 41.10 -27.54 27.71
C LYS A 489 39.62 -27.41 28.15
N GLU A 490 39.00 -28.60 28.34
CA GLU A 490 38.04 -29.05 29.39
C GLU A 490 36.79 -28.19 29.68
N ALA A 491 35.53 -28.64 29.54
CA ALA A 491 34.81 -29.85 30.01
C ALA A 491 34.70 -29.99 31.55
N GLN A 492 33.46 -30.27 32.02
CA GLN A 492 32.98 -30.56 33.40
C GLN A 492 32.65 -29.31 34.25
N GLU A 493 31.59 -29.21 35.06
CA GLU A 493 30.57 -30.12 35.64
C GLU A 493 29.44 -29.21 36.19
N ALA A 494 28.15 -29.44 35.95
CA ALA A 494 27.21 -30.18 36.80
C ALA A 494 27.26 -29.91 38.33
N SER A 495 26.37 -29.03 38.80
CA SER A 495 25.54 -29.22 40.02
C SER A 495 24.37 -28.24 40.00
#